data_AF-A0A925ZG19-F1
#
_entry.id   AF-A0A925ZG19-F1
#
_cell.length_a   1.000
_cell.length_b   1.000
_cell.length_c   1.000
_cell.angle_alpha   90.00
_cell.angle_beta   90.00
_cell.angle_gamma   90.00
#
_symmetry.space_group_name_H-M   'P 1'
#
loop_
_entity.id
_entity.type
_entity.pdbx_description
1 polymer ?
#
loop_
_entity_poly.entity_id
_entity_poly.type
_entity_poly.pdbx_seq_one_letter_code
_entity_poly.pdbx_strand_id
1 'polypeptide(L)'
;MRTNEFDPLAYIENGFLDTKESTDKNGAVHVAVPTIKEYLGIDGSEPAPGEDANSKPKFRKTVMSAPRPRRSRNLNQETSIDPQLQVVWETLPKNIEFLCGFFDDAVTSNYYRGEFKESREELIRRLLDPELTLEETSRLLGVCPATVRRYTNRKWLTHHRTQGGQRRFRLSDVVKFVEAHGRFPEV
;
A
#
# COMPACT_ATOMS: atom_id res chain seq x y z
N MET A 1 11.25 -38.56 38.90
CA MET A 1 10.94 -37.24 38.27
C MET A 1 9.70 -37.44 37.43
N ARG A 2 8.59 -36.76 37.74
CA ARG A 2 7.33 -36.91 37.00
C ARG A 2 7.44 -36.10 35.71
N THR A 3 7.33 -36.76 34.57
CA THR A 3 7.25 -36.12 33.26
C THR A 3 5.82 -35.65 33.06
N ASN A 4 5.59 -34.34 33.10
CA ASN A 4 4.30 -33.77 32.70
C ASN A 4 4.22 -33.87 31.18
N GLU A 5 3.46 -34.83 30.68
CA GLU A 5 3.16 -35.01 29.27
C GLU A 5 2.24 -33.86 28.83
N PHE A 6 2.74 -33.00 27.94
CA PHE A 6 2.01 -31.83 27.47
C PHE A 6 1.03 -32.26 26.37
N ASP A 7 -0.26 -32.20 26.66
CA ASP A 7 -1.32 -32.50 25.69
C ASP A 7 -1.74 -31.21 24.95
N PRO A 8 -1.39 -31.05 23.65
CA PRO A 8 -1.69 -29.86 22.89
C PRO A 8 -3.19 -29.65 22.63
N LEU A 9 -4.01 -30.70 22.66
CA LEU A 9 -5.45 -30.58 22.43
C LEU A 9 -6.14 -29.92 23.62
N ALA A 10 -5.83 -30.38 24.84
CA ALA A 10 -6.34 -29.78 26.07
C ALA A 10 -5.91 -28.31 26.24
N TYR A 11 -4.70 -27.95 25.79
CA TYR A 11 -4.22 -26.57 25.82
C TYR A 11 -5.04 -25.65 24.90
N ILE A 12 -5.42 -26.14 23.72
CA ILE A 12 -6.21 -25.37 22.75
C ILE A 12 -7.65 -25.20 23.25
N GLU A 13 -8.26 -26.25 23.79
CA GLU A 13 -9.64 -26.18 24.30
C GLU A 13 -9.77 -25.19 25.47
N ASN A 14 -8.82 -25.22 26.41
CA ASN A 14 -8.78 -24.29 27.54
C ASN A 14 -8.48 -22.83 27.14
N GLY A 15 -7.78 -22.62 26.01
CA GLY A 15 -7.44 -21.29 25.51
C GLY A 15 -8.59 -20.58 24.78
N PHE A 16 -9.57 -21.34 24.27
CA PHE A 16 -10.67 -20.79 23.47
C PHE A 16 -12.00 -20.71 24.22
N LEU A 17 -12.22 -21.52 25.24
CA LEU A 17 -13.43 -21.49 26.06
C LEU A 17 -13.14 -20.75 27.37
N ASP A 18 -13.62 -19.51 27.49
CA ASP A 18 -13.61 -18.75 28.74
C ASP A 18 -14.72 -19.27 29.67
N THR A 19 -14.62 -20.55 30.04
CA THR A 19 -15.56 -21.22 30.93
C THR A 19 -15.08 -21.10 32.36
N LYS A 20 -15.78 -20.29 33.17
CA LYS A 20 -15.71 -20.41 34.63
C LYS A 20 -16.25 -21.80 35.01
N GLU A 21 -15.35 -22.73 35.27
CA GLU A 21 -15.70 -24.07 35.73
C GLU A 21 -16.37 -24.00 37.10
N SER A 22 -17.60 -24.53 37.19
CA SER A 22 -18.10 -25.16 38.41
C SER A 22 -18.28 -26.64 38.10
N THR A 23 -17.29 -27.45 38.45
CA THR A 23 -17.29 -28.89 38.22
C THR A 23 -18.05 -29.62 39.34
N ASP A 24 -19.15 -30.27 38.99
CA ASP A 24 -19.80 -31.29 39.84
C ASP A 24 -19.32 -32.70 39.46
N LYS A 25 -19.26 -33.58 40.47
CA LYS A 25 -18.53 -34.87 40.48
C LYS A 25 -19.04 -35.98 39.53
N ASN A 26 -19.94 -35.69 38.60
CA ASN A 26 -20.53 -36.69 37.71
C ASN A 26 -20.45 -36.29 36.23
N GLY A 27 -19.25 -35.99 35.71
CA GLY A 27 -18.86 -36.15 34.29
C GLY A 27 -19.75 -35.57 33.18
N ALA A 28 -20.77 -34.75 33.48
CA ALA A 28 -21.69 -34.17 32.51
C ALA A 28 -21.58 -32.64 32.59
N VAL A 29 -21.06 -32.04 31.53
CA VAL A 29 -20.90 -30.58 31.39
C VAL A 29 -22.25 -29.99 30.99
N HIS A 30 -22.92 -29.31 31.92
CA HIS A 30 -24.12 -28.53 31.61
C HIS A 30 -23.72 -27.11 31.18
N VAL A 31 -23.72 -26.86 29.87
CA VAL A 31 -23.54 -25.51 29.31
C VAL A 31 -24.90 -24.81 29.33
N ALA A 32 -25.08 -23.80 30.17
CA ALA A 32 -26.28 -22.96 30.18
C ALA A 32 -26.19 -21.96 29.00
N VAL A 33 -26.80 -22.31 27.87
CA VAL A 33 -26.95 -21.39 26.73
C VAL A 33 -28.25 -20.62 26.91
N PRO A 34 -28.22 -19.27 27.02
CA PRO A 34 -29.45 -18.47 27.11
C PRO A 34 -30.32 -18.66 25.87
N THR A 35 -31.63 -18.71 26.08
CA THR A 35 -32.57 -18.93 24.96
C THR A 35 -32.79 -17.61 24.23
N ILE A 36 -32.96 -17.63 22.90
CA ILE A 36 -33.14 -16.42 22.05
C ILE A 36 -34.19 -15.42 22.59
N LYS A 37 -35.18 -15.92 23.33
CA LYS A 37 -36.26 -15.15 23.95
C LYS A 37 -35.78 -14.22 25.08
N GLU A 38 -34.82 -14.67 25.90
CA GLU A 38 -34.21 -13.86 26.97
C GLU A 38 -33.31 -12.77 26.40
N TYR A 39 -32.63 -13.06 25.29
CA TYR A 39 -31.73 -12.10 24.63
C TYR A 39 -32.49 -10.92 23.98
N LEU A 40 -33.73 -11.16 23.55
CA LEU A 40 -34.57 -10.15 22.89
C LEU A 40 -35.47 -9.37 23.86
N GLY A 41 -35.56 -9.77 25.14
CA GLY A 41 -36.30 -9.04 26.17
C GLY A 41 -37.81 -8.97 25.95
N ILE A 42 -38.41 -10.01 25.37
CA ILE A 42 -39.85 -10.05 25.03
C ILE A 42 -40.57 -11.11 25.87
N ASP A 43 -41.05 -10.72 27.05
CA ASP A 43 -42.14 -11.30 27.86
C ASP A 43 -42.33 -10.34 29.07
N GLY A 44 -43.45 -9.72 29.45
CA GLY A 44 -44.85 -9.63 29.02
C GLY A 44 -45.58 -8.51 29.83
N SER A 45 -46.71 -8.02 29.29
CA SER A 45 -47.85 -7.20 29.83
C SER A 45 -47.87 -6.73 31.30
N GLU A 46 -48.25 -5.47 31.62
CA GLU A 46 -49.66 -4.99 31.72
C GLU A 46 -49.84 -3.42 31.76
N PRO A 47 -51.08 -2.85 31.72
CA PRO A 47 -51.50 -1.79 30.78
C PRO A 47 -51.61 -0.33 31.33
N ALA A 48 -51.99 0.58 30.42
CA ALA A 48 -52.03 2.05 30.52
C ALA A 48 -53.01 2.66 31.55
N PRO A 49 -52.76 3.92 31.97
CA PRO A 49 -53.82 4.93 31.85
C PRO A 49 -53.28 6.28 31.32
N GLY A 50 -53.98 6.85 30.34
CA GLY A 50 -53.69 8.19 29.82
C GLY A 50 -53.92 8.30 28.33
N GLU A 51 -55.19 8.33 27.93
CA GLU A 51 -55.58 8.92 26.65
C GLU A 51 -55.28 10.43 26.70
N ASP A 52 -54.09 10.81 26.24
CA ASP A 52 -53.88 12.13 25.65
C ASP A 52 -53.50 11.93 24.19
N ALA A 53 -54.54 12.02 23.37
CA ALA A 53 -54.41 12.30 21.97
C ALA A 53 -53.60 13.59 21.80
N ASN A 54 -52.36 13.50 21.32
CA ASN A 54 -51.94 14.04 20.03
C ASN A 54 -50.41 14.20 19.97
N SER A 55 -49.84 13.83 18.83
CA SER A 55 -48.42 13.95 18.44
C SER A 55 -47.39 13.01 19.09
N LYS A 56 -47.41 11.73 18.69
CA LYS A 56 -46.15 10.96 18.59
C LYS A 56 -45.20 11.77 17.67
N PRO A 57 -43.95 12.10 18.07
CA PRO A 57 -43.04 12.81 17.20
C PRO A 57 -42.70 11.90 16.03
N LYS A 58 -43.36 12.13 14.89
CA LYS A 58 -43.04 11.43 13.64
C LYS A 58 -41.57 11.69 13.37
N PHE A 59 -40.75 10.63 13.32
CA PHE A 59 -39.39 10.71 12.80
C PHE A 59 -39.46 11.39 11.44
N ARG A 60 -38.99 12.65 11.37
CA ARG A 60 -38.94 13.41 10.13
C ARG A 60 -38.00 12.63 9.21
N LYS A 61 -38.52 12.09 8.12
CA LYS A 61 -37.71 11.47 7.07
C LYS A 61 -36.71 12.53 6.62
N THR A 62 -35.43 12.31 6.93
CA THR A 62 -34.34 13.12 6.42
C THR A 62 -34.42 13.01 4.90
N VAL A 63 -34.76 14.11 4.23
CA VAL A 63 -34.75 14.14 2.77
C VAL A 63 -33.28 13.97 2.39
N MET A 64 -32.93 12.81 1.86
CA MET A 64 -31.57 12.47 1.46
C MET A 64 -31.18 13.39 0.29
N SER A 65 -30.69 14.58 0.58
CA SER A 65 -30.01 15.40 -0.42
C SER A 65 -28.64 14.77 -0.65
N ALA A 66 -28.29 14.53 -1.90
CA ALA A 66 -26.95 14.06 -2.26
C ALA A 66 -25.90 14.94 -1.55
N PRO A 67 -24.84 14.34 -0.95
CA PRO A 67 -23.78 15.11 -0.30
C PRO A 67 -23.29 16.21 -1.23
N ARG A 68 -23.27 17.45 -0.74
CA ARG A 68 -22.82 18.61 -1.53
C ARG A 68 -21.42 18.30 -2.05
N PRO A 69 -21.16 18.39 -3.37
CA PRO A 69 -19.86 18.04 -3.92
C PRO A 69 -18.79 18.86 -3.23
N ARG A 70 -17.77 18.18 -2.67
CA ARG A 70 -16.59 18.86 -2.14
C ARG A 70 -15.95 19.60 -3.30
N ARG A 71 -16.03 20.93 -3.28
CA ARG A 71 -15.27 21.79 -4.20
C ARG A 71 -13.80 21.60 -3.87
N SER A 72 -13.12 20.73 -4.61
CA SER A 72 -11.67 20.60 -4.48
C SER A 72 -11.06 21.95 -4.81
N ARG A 73 -10.32 22.51 -3.86
CA ARG A 73 -9.55 23.73 -4.10
C ARG A 73 -8.49 23.38 -5.13
N ASN A 74 -8.67 23.84 -6.36
CA ASN A 74 -7.64 23.75 -7.39
C ASN A 74 -6.51 24.69 -6.98
N LEU A 75 -5.57 24.16 -6.20
CA LEU A 75 -4.28 24.80 -6.02
C LEU A 75 -3.52 24.56 -7.33
N ASN A 76 -3.62 25.50 -8.26
CA ASN A 76 -2.68 25.60 -9.36
C ASN A 76 -1.33 25.97 -8.75
N GLN A 77 -0.62 24.97 -8.24
CA GLN A 77 0.80 25.10 -7.97
C GLN A 77 1.48 24.96 -9.33
N GLU A 78 1.92 26.09 -9.87
CA GLU A 78 2.88 26.09 -10.97
C GLU A 78 4.08 25.27 -10.52
N THR A 79 4.41 24.22 -11.28
CA THR A 79 5.52 23.32 -10.98
C THR A 79 6.83 24.02 -11.30
N SER A 80 7.27 24.91 -10.41
CA SER A 80 8.61 25.49 -10.48
C SER A 80 9.63 24.40 -10.20
N ILE A 81 10.48 24.10 -11.18
CA ILE A 81 11.67 23.25 -10.98
C ILE A 81 12.52 23.93 -9.90
N ASP A 82 13.09 23.15 -8.99
CA ASP A 82 14.02 23.68 -7.99
C ASP A 82 15.18 24.41 -8.69
N PRO A 83 15.48 25.68 -8.35
CA PRO A 83 16.54 26.44 -8.99
C PRO A 83 17.91 25.73 -8.97
N GLN A 84 18.21 24.91 -7.95
CA GLN A 84 19.45 24.14 -7.92
C GLN A 84 19.48 23.06 -9.00
N LEU A 85 18.35 22.39 -9.22
CA LEU A 85 18.24 21.32 -10.22
C LEU A 85 18.36 21.87 -11.64
N GLN A 86 17.87 23.09 -11.86
CA GLN A 86 17.93 23.76 -13.16
C GLN A 86 19.38 24.04 -13.60
N VAL A 87 20.25 24.49 -12.69
CA VAL A 87 21.68 24.69 -12.97
C VAL A 87 22.36 23.37 -13.34
N VAL A 88 22.02 22.29 -12.64
CA VAL A 88 22.54 20.95 -12.96
C VAL A 88 22.11 20.53 -14.35
N TRP A 89 20.84 20.73 -14.71
CA TRP A 89 20.31 20.38 -16.04
C TRP A 89 21.04 21.09 -17.18
N GLU A 90 21.35 22.38 -17.03
CA GLU A 90 22.06 23.16 -18.05
C GLU A 90 23.52 22.73 -18.23
N THR A 91 24.16 22.24 -17.16
CA THR A 91 25.56 21.84 -17.17
C THR A 91 25.78 20.35 -17.46
N LEU A 92 24.74 19.52 -17.24
CA LEU A 92 24.81 18.05 -17.35
C LEU A 92 25.37 17.56 -18.70
N PRO A 93 24.88 18.02 -19.87
CA PRO A 93 25.33 17.49 -21.16
C PRO A 93 26.83 17.72 -21.37
N LYS A 94 27.31 18.93 -21.03
CA LYS A 94 28.73 19.30 -21.11
C LYS A 94 29.58 18.47 -20.17
N ASN A 95 29.09 18.22 -18.96
CA ASN A 95 29.78 17.40 -17.97
C ASN A 95 29.91 15.95 -18.44
N ILE A 96 28.87 15.36 -19.04
CA ILE A 96 28.93 14.00 -19.60
C ILE A 96 29.94 13.94 -20.74
N GLU A 97 29.86 14.86 -21.69
CA GLU A 97 30.78 14.91 -22.83
C GLU A 97 32.24 14.99 -22.37
N PHE A 98 32.51 15.86 -21.40
CA PHE A 98 33.84 15.98 -20.78
C PHE A 98 34.27 14.68 -20.08
N LEU A 99 33.38 14.05 -19.30
CA LEU A 99 33.68 12.80 -18.60
C LEU A 99 33.94 11.61 -19.53
N CYS A 100 33.28 11.57 -20.68
CA CYS A 100 33.48 10.53 -21.70
C CYS A 100 34.74 10.78 -22.54
N GLY A 101 35.07 12.04 -22.85
CA GLY A 101 36.17 12.37 -23.75
C GLY A 101 37.54 12.53 -23.09
N PHE A 102 37.60 12.94 -21.81
CA PHE A 102 38.86 13.36 -21.18
C PHE A 102 39.50 12.30 -20.27
N PHE A 103 38.73 11.34 -19.77
CA PHE A 103 39.18 10.44 -18.71
C PHE A 103 39.05 8.97 -19.09
N ASP A 104 40.11 8.22 -18.81
CA ASP A 104 40.21 6.78 -19.04
C ASP A 104 40.35 5.99 -17.74
N ASP A 105 40.07 4.68 -17.81
CA ASP A 105 40.18 3.75 -16.68
C ASP A 105 41.63 3.30 -16.39
N ALA A 106 42.61 3.76 -17.16
CA ALA A 106 44.01 3.35 -17.07
C ALA A 106 44.65 3.66 -15.70
N VAL A 107 44.22 4.74 -15.05
CA VAL A 107 44.74 5.12 -13.73
C VAL A 107 44.05 4.32 -12.63
N THR A 108 42.73 4.17 -12.70
CA THR A 108 41.92 3.52 -11.66
C THR A 108 42.18 2.02 -11.59
N SER A 109 42.46 1.36 -12.72
CA SER A 109 42.82 -0.07 -12.77
C SER A 109 44.07 -0.41 -11.95
N ASN A 110 44.98 0.56 -11.72
CA ASN A 110 46.20 0.33 -10.93
C ASN A 110 45.95 0.27 -9.42
N TYR A 111 44.85 0.86 -8.94
CA TYR A 111 44.54 0.92 -7.51
C TYR A 111 43.60 -0.20 -7.05
N TYR A 112 42.70 -0.66 -7.93
CA TYR A 112 41.75 -1.72 -7.59
C TYR A 112 42.26 -3.07 -8.07
N ARG A 113 42.38 -4.03 -7.14
CA ARG A 113 42.76 -5.41 -7.47
C ARG A 113 41.56 -6.14 -8.05
N GLY A 114 41.47 -6.20 -9.38
CA GLY A 114 40.48 -7.00 -10.11
C GLY A 114 40.00 -6.31 -11.37
N GLU A 115 39.49 -7.10 -12.32
CA GLU A 115 38.78 -6.57 -13.47
C GLU A 115 37.49 -5.88 -13.01
N PHE A 116 37.21 -4.69 -13.55
CA PHE A 116 35.97 -4.00 -13.25
C PHE A 116 34.78 -4.80 -13.76
N LYS A 117 33.68 -4.78 -13.01
CA LYS A 117 32.43 -5.46 -13.40
C LYS A 117 31.79 -4.89 -14.66
N GLU A 118 32.07 -3.62 -14.93
CA GLU A 118 31.52 -2.86 -16.05
C GLU A 118 32.59 -1.88 -16.54
N SER A 119 32.53 -1.54 -17.82
CA SER A 119 33.34 -0.46 -18.39
C SER A 119 32.87 0.92 -17.89
N ARG A 120 33.72 1.94 -17.99
CA ARG A 120 33.36 3.33 -17.71
C ARG A 120 32.08 3.78 -18.42
N GLU A 121 31.93 3.43 -19.69
CA GLU A 121 30.74 3.82 -20.47
C GLU A 121 29.47 3.17 -19.94
N GLU A 122 29.53 1.90 -19.54
CA GLU A 122 28.41 1.18 -18.95
C GLU A 122 28.03 1.77 -17.59
N LEU A 123 29.02 2.11 -16.77
CA LEU A 123 28.82 2.83 -15.51
C LEU A 123 28.08 4.16 -15.75
N ILE A 124 28.53 4.96 -16.73
CA ILE A 124 27.88 6.23 -17.07
C ILE A 124 26.45 6.00 -17.55
N ARG A 125 26.22 5.02 -18.43
CA ARG A 125 24.87 4.66 -18.90
C ARG A 125 23.95 4.26 -17.75
N ARG A 126 24.45 3.50 -16.77
CA ARG A 126 23.70 3.09 -15.58
C ARG A 126 23.35 4.28 -14.66
N LEU A 127 24.22 5.28 -14.59
CA LEU A 127 23.97 6.51 -13.83
C LEU A 127 22.94 7.42 -14.51
N LEU A 128 22.95 7.48 -15.85
CA LEU A 128 22.03 8.31 -16.63
C LEU A 128 20.64 7.70 -16.76
N ASP A 129 20.55 6.38 -16.89
CA ASP A 129 19.28 5.66 -16.93
C ASP A 129 19.22 4.61 -15.81
N PRO A 130 18.99 5.06 -14.56
CA PRO A 130 19.01 4.19 -13.40
C PRO A 130 17.82 3.22 -13.39
N GLU A 131 18.05 2.06 -12.78
CA GLU A 131 16.99 1.10 -12.50
C GLU A 131 16.18 1.55 -11.28
N LEU A 132 14.92 1.87 -11.52
CA LEU A 132 13.96 2.30 -10.52
C LEU A 132 13.18 1.13 -9.93
N THR A 133 12.92 1.21 -8.65
CA THR A 133 12.00 0.34 -7.93
C THR A 133 10.54 0.71 -8.22
N LEU A 134 9.63 -0.19 -7.84
CA LEU A 134 8.20 0.03 -7.98
C LEU A 134 7.71 1.21 -7.12
N GLU A 135 8.32 1.43 -5.96
CA GLU A 135 8.01 2.56 -5.09
C GLU A 135 8.44 3.88 -5.71
N GLU A 136 9.69 3.99 -6.16
CA GLU A 136 10.21 5.20 -6.80
C GLU A 136 9.38 5.57 -8.03
N THR A 137 9.09 4.60 -8.88
CA THR A 137 8.25 4.80 -10.06
C THR A 137 6.86 5.31 -9.69
N SER A 138 6.27 4.78 -8.61
CA SER A 138 4.96 5.22 -8.13
C SER A 138 4.98 6.66 -7.60
N ARG A 139 6.08 7.07 -6.93
CA ARG A 139 6.28 8.44 -6.47
C ARG A 139 6.48 9.42 -7.63
N LEU A 140 7.27 9.06 -8.64
CA LEU A 140 7.51 9.89 -9.82
C LEU A 140 6.21 10.14 -10.62
N LEU A 141 5.40 9.10 -10.79
CA LEU A 141 4.12 9.19 -11.50
C LEU A 141 2.99 9.78 -10.63
N GLY A 142 3.18 9.87 -9.31
CA GLY A 142 2.14 10.31 -8.37
C GLY A 142 0.95 9.36 -8.28
N VAL A 143 1.18 8.05 -8.43
CA VAL A 143 0.12 7.01 -8.39
C VAL A 143 0.41 5.95 -7.33
N CYS A 144 -0.59 5.12 -7.02
CA CYS A 144 -0.41 3.98 -6.12
C CYS A 144 0.48 2.88 -6.75
N PRO A 145 1.32 2.18 -5.98
CA PRO A 145 2.04 0.96 -6.38
C PRO A 145 1.19 -0.06 -7.16
N ALA A 146 -0.07 -0.24 -6.77
CA ALA A 146 -0.99 -1.15 -7.45
C ALA A 146 -1.31 -0.70 -8.89
N THR A 147 -1.39 0.60 -9.14
CA THR A 147 -1.62 1.18 -10.46
C THR A 147 -0.44 0.95 -11.38
N VAL A 148 0.80 1.14 -10.89
CA VAL A 148 2.01 0.80 -11.65
C VAL A 148 2.02 -0.68 -12.05
N ARG A 149 1.61 -1.58 -11.15
CA ARG A 149 1.46 -3.02 -11.49
C ARG A 149 0.45 -3.22 -12.61
N ARG A 150 -0.69 -2.52 -12.58
CA ARG A 150 -1.69 -2.59 -13.67
C ARG A 150 -1.09 -2.12 -15.00
N TYR A 151 -0.32 -1.03 -15.01
CA TYR A 151 0.35 -0.54 -16.23
C TYR A 151 1.32 -1.57 -16.80
N THR A 152 2.08 -2.26 -15.95
CA THR A 152 2.96 -3.35 -16.42
C THR A 152 2.20 -4.55 -16.96
N ASN A 153 1.09 -4.94 -16.32
CA ASN A 153 0.30 -6.08 -16.78
C ASN A 153 -0.41 -5.77 -18.11
N ARG A 154 -0.76 -4.49 -18.34
CA ARG A 154 -1.32 -3.98 -19.60
C ARG A 154 -0.26 -3.74 -20.69
N LYS A 155 1.02 -3.96 -20.40
CA LYS A 155 2.16 -3.70 -21.30
C LYS A 155 2.32 -2.23 -21.73
N TRP A 156 1.76 -1.29 -20.96
CA TRP A 156 1.96 0.14 -21.21
C TRP A 156 3.31 0.62 -20.71
N LEU A 157 3.77 0.04 -19.60
CA LEU A 157 5.06 0.33 -19.00
C LEU A 157 5.97 -0.91 -19.09
N THR A 158 7.09 -0.76 -19.78
CA THR A 158 8.14 -1.79 -19.87
C THR A 158 8.76 -2.01 -18.49
N HIS A 159 9.02 -3.26 -18.15
CA HIS A 159 9.62 -3.63 -16.88
C HIS A 159 10.57 -4.80 -17.08
N HIS A 160 11.62 -4.85 -16.25
CA HIS A 160 12.47 -6.01 -16.11
C HIS A 160 12.23 -6.64 -14.74
N ARG A 161 12.55 -7.93 -14.64
CA ARG A 161 12.45 -8.70 -13.41
C ARG A 161 13.85 -8.94 -12.88
N THR A 162 14.04 -8.73 -11.58
CA THR A 162 15.27 -9.18 -10.94
C THR A 162 15.24 -10.70 -10.74
N GLN A 163 16.38 -11.29 -10.37
CA GLN A 163 16.50 -12.70 -9.97
C GLN A 163 15.44 -13.09 -8.91
N GLY A 164 15.08 -12.17 -8.01
CA GLY A 164 14.02 -12.36 -7.00
C GLY A 164 12.58 -12.07 -7.47
N GLY A 165 12.35 -11.94 -8.78
CA GLY A 165 11.01 -11.71 -9.37
C GLY A 165 10.42 -10.31 -9.16
N GLN A 166 11.17 -9.40 -8.52
CA GLN A 166 10.74 -8.04 -8.29
C GLN A 166 10.74 -7.25 -9.59
N ARG A 167 9.75 -6.35 -9.76
CA ARG A 167 9.68 -5.46 -10.92
C ARG A 167 10.65 -4.30 -10.74
N ARG A 168 11.35 -3.98 -11.82
CA ARG A 168 12.24 -2.82 -11.95
C ARG A 168 11.99 -2.14 -13.28
N PHE A 169 12.26 -0.85 -13.32
CA PHE A 169 11.91 0.06 -14.40
C PHE A 169 13.14 0.87 -14.80
N ARG A 170 13.24 1.29 -16.04
CA ARG A 170 14.24 2.29 -16.44
C ARG A 170 13.59 3.66 -16.42
N LEU A 171 14.35 4.68 -16.03
CA LEU A 171 13.84 6.06 -16.00
C LEU A 171 13.37 6.48 -17.40
N SER A 172 14.15 6.15 -18.44
CA SER A 172 13.83 6.43 -19.84
C SER A 172 12.47 5.87 -20.26
N ASP A 173 12.13 4.66 -19.82
CA ASP A 173 10.87 3.99 -20.12
C ASP A 173 9.68 4.62 -19.39
N VAL A 174 9.89 5.10 -18.16
CA VAL A 174 8.86 5.85 -17.41
C VAL A 174 8.55 7.17 -18.12
N VAL A 175 9.57 7.86 -18.63
CA VAL A 175 9.38 9.12 -19.39
C VAL A 175 8.61 8.86 -20.68
N LYS A 176 9.00 7.85 -21.48
CA LYS A 176 8.26 7.47 -22.70
C LYS A 176 6.80 7.13 -22.42
N PHE A 177 6.53 6.45 -21.30
CA PHE A 177 5.17 6.14 -20.88
C PHE A 177 4.36 7.41 -20.60
N VAL A 178 4.93 8.37 -19.86
CA VAL A 178 4.28 9.66 -19.57
C VAL A 178 4.05 10.49 -20.83
N GLU A 179 5.00 10.48 -21.76
CA GLU A 179 4.87 11.18 -23.04
C GLU A 179 3.75 10.58 -23.90
N ALA A 180 3.67 9.24 -23.99
CA ALA A 180 2.68 8.57 -24.82
C ALA A 180 1.26 8.59 -24.25
N HIS A 181 1.09 8.48 -22.94
CA HIS A 181 -0.22 8.32 -22.30
C HIS A 181 -0.67 9.51 -21.45
N GLY A 182 0.22 10.47 -21.20
CA GLY A 182 -0.03 11.57 -20.27
C GLY A 182 -0.13 11.11 -18.80
N ARG A 183 -0.66 12.00 -17.94
CA ARG A 183 -0.79 11.76 -16.49
C ARG A 183 -1.84 10.70 -16.16
N PHE A 184 -2.88 10.61 -16.99
CA PHE A 184 -3.99 9.67 -16.83
C PHE A 184 -4.17 8.93 -18.14
N PRO A 185 -3.57 7.74 -18.31
CA PRO A 185 -3.91 6.87 -19.43
C PRO A 185 -5.40 6.54 -19.34
N GLU A 186 -6.20 7.09 -20.25
CA GLU A 186 -7.58 6.64 -20.44
C GLU A 186 -7.57 5.22 -21.04
N VAL A 187 -8.53 4.41 -20.59
CA VAL A 187 -8.67 2.99 -20.97
C VAL A 187 -9.34 2.90 -22.32
#